data_AF-A3P1B2-F1
#
_entry.id   AF-A3P1B2-F1
#
_cell.length_a   1.000
_cell.length_b   1.000
_cell.length_c   1.000
_cell.angle_alpha   90.00
_cell.angle_beta   90.00
_cell.angle_gamma   90.00
#
_symmetry.space_group_name_H-M   'P 1'
#
loop_
_entity.id
_entity.type
_entity.pdbx_description
1 polymer ?
#
loop_
_entity_poly.entity_id
_entity_poly.type
_entity_poly.pdbx_seq_one_letter_code
_entity_poly.pdbx_strand_id
1 'polypeptide(L)'
;MLDWIKGENMSTYLELKAKADEILRQAEEARRSELETVLKEVRTRVAEYGLTPEQVFGARRGRRGQQVHASPTVPKYRDPKTGATWSGRGREPGWIKGKKRERFLIQQ
;
A
#
# COMPACT_ATOMS: atom_id res chain seq x y z
N MET A 1 28.14 -38.62 49.93
CA MET A 1 27.04 -37.64 50.09
C MET A 1 26.96 -36.88 48.78
N LEU A 2 26.25 -37.44 47.80
CA LEU A 2 26.18 -36.95 46.41
C LEU A 2 24.84 -36.24 46.20
N ASP A 3 24.79 -34.95 46.49
CA ASP A 3 23.69 -34.05 46.11
C ASP A 3 23.87 -33.58 44.66
N TRP A 4 23.71 -34.49 43.69
CA TRP A 4 23.81 -34.14 42.25
C TRP A 4 22.55 -34.45 41.45
N ILE A 5 21.43 -34.74 42.11
CA ILE A 5 20.09 -34.81 41.50
C ILE A 5 19.29 -33.58 41.91
N LYS A 6 19.79 -32.38 41.58
CA LYS A 6 18.84 -31.33 41.19
C LYS A 6 18.52 -31.62 39.74
N GLY A 7 17.46 -32.39 39.52
CA GLY A 7 16.94 -32.65 38.19
C GLY A 7 16.77 -31.32 37.47
N GLU A 8 17.61 -31.09 36.47
CA GLU A 8 17.41 -30.02 35.52
C GLU A 8 16.01 -30.21 34.95
N ASN A 9 15.17 -29.23 35.29
CA ASN A 9 13.76 -29.18 35.00
C ASN A 9 13.59 -29.05 33.48
N MET A 10 13.69 -30.17 32.76
CA MET A 10 13.46 -30.24 31.32
C MET A 10 11.98 -29.94 31.10
N SER A 11 11.69 -28.65 30.90
CA SER A 11 10.38 -28.17 30.48
C SER A 11 9.96 -29.03 29.29
N THR A 12 8.74 -29.57 29.35
CA THR A 12 8.21 -30.37 28.26
C THR A 12 8.19 -29.55 26.98
N TYR A 13 8.23 -30.22 25.83
CA TYR A 13 8.14 -29.53 24.53
C TYR A 13 6.94 -28.58 24.45
N LEU A 14 5.79 -28.97 25.01
CA LEU A 14 4.58 -28.14 25.04
C LEU A 14 4.75 -26.89 25.91
N GLU A 15 5.41 -26.99 27.07
CA GLU A 15 5.68 -25.84 27.93
C GLU A 15 6.68 -24.87 27.31
N LEU A 16 7.72 -25.39 26.64
CA LEU A 16 8.67 -24.55 25.91
C LEU A 16 7.99 -23.82 24.76
N LYS A 17 7.10 -24.50 24.03
CA LYS A 17 6.31 -23.89 22.96
C LYS A 17 5.41 -22.78 23.49
N ALA A 18 4.67 -23.03 24.57
CA ALA A 18 3.80 -22.03 25.19
C ALA A 18 4.58 -20.79 25.67
N LYS A 19 5.78 -20.98 26.24
CA LYS A 19 6.66 -19.86 26.61
C LYS A 19 7.13 -19.06 25.40
N ALA A 20 7.47 -19.73 24.29
CA ALA A 20 7.86 -19.06 23.06
C ALA A 20 6.72 -18.20 22.48
N ASP A 21 5.50 -18.76 22.44
CA ASP A 21 4.32 -18.04 21.96
C ASP A 21 4.03 -16.79 22.81
N GLU A 22 4.18 -16.88 24.14
CA GLU A 22 4.00 -15.72 25.02
C GLU A 22 5.08 -14.66 24.80
N ILE A 23 6.35 -15.06 24.63
CA ILE A 23 7.44 -14.11 24.33
C ILE A 23 7.19 -13.40 23.00
N LEU A 24 6.72 -14.13 21.97
CA LEU A 24 6.38 -13.53 20.68
C LEU A 24 5.22 -12.54 20.81
N ARG A 25 4.21 -12.86 21.61
CA ARG A 25 3.08 -11.95 21.90
C ARG A 25 3.56 -10.67 22.58
N GLN A 26 4.41 -10.80 23.60
CA GLN A 26 4.98 -9.66 24.31
C GLN A 26 5.87 -8.81 23.40
N ALA A 27 6.67 -9.44 22.54
CA ALA A 27 7.51 -8.72 21.58
C ALA A 27 6.67 -7.91 20.59
N GLU A 28 5.56 -8.45 20.10
CA GLU A 28 4.67 -7.72 19.19
C GLU A 28 3.93 -6.57 19.90
N GLU A 29 3.51 -6.76 21.14
CA GLU A 29 2.89 -5.70 21.95
C GLU A 29 3.87 -4.54 22.22
N ALA A 30 5.11 -4.88 22.61
CA ALA A 30 6.19 -3.91 22.77
C ALA A 30 6.47 -3.17 21.45
N ARG A 31 6.62 -3.90 20.34
CA ARG A 31 6.83 -3.32 19.00
C ARG A 31 5.72 -2.33 18.64
N ARG A 32 4.45 -2.67 18.87
CA ARG A 32 3.32 -1.80 18.54
C ARG A 32 3.31 -0.52 19.37
N SER A 33 3.57 -0.62 20.67
CA SER A 33 3.59 0.56 21.55
C SER A 33 4.76 1.50 21.26
N GLU A 34 5.94 0.94 20.98
CA GLU A 34 7.11 1.71 20.55
C GLU A 34 6.89 2.36 19.18
N LEU A 35 6.30 1.63 18.22
CA LEU A 35 6.08 2.12 16.86
C LEU A 35 5.17 3.36 16.84
N GLU A 36 4.10 3.40 17.64
CA GLU A 36 3.24 4.58 17.73
C GLU A 36 4.01 5.82 18.22
N THR A 37 4.89 5.64 19.20
CA THR A 37 5.74 6.71 19.73
C THR A 37 6.72 7.21 18.67
N VAL A 38 7.40 6.28 17.98
CA VAL A 38 8.34 6.61 16.89
C VAL A 38 7.63 7.30 15.73
N LEU A 39 6.45 6.82 15.32
CA LEU A 39 5.66 7.43 14.25
C LEU A 39 5.25 8.87 14.60
N LYS A 40 4.85 9.12 15.85
CA LYS A 40 4.54 10.47 16.32
C LYS A 40 5.75 11.38 16.20
N GLU A 41 6.92 10.94 16.68
CA GLU A 41 8.16 11.73 16.61
C GLU A 41 8.57 12.05 15.17
N VAL A 42 8.55 11.06 14.29
CA VAL A 42 8.85 11.26 12.87
C VAL A 42 7.88 12.24 12.23
N ARG A 43 6.58 12.11 12.49
CA ARG A 43 5.55 13.04 11.96
C ARG A 43 5.77 14.47 12.46
N THR A 44 6.10 14.65 13.73
CA THR A 44 6.43 15.97 14.29
C THR A 44 7.62 16.59 13.56
N ARG A 45 8.73 15.85 13.42
CA ARG A 45 9.93 16.37 12.73
C ARG A 45 9.66 16.68 11.25
N VAL A 46 8.88 15.84 10.56
CA VAL A 46 8.47 16.10 9.17
C VAL A 46 7.68 17.40 9.07
N ALA A 47 6.75 17.65 9.98
CA ALA A 47 5.95 18.88 9.99
C ALA A 47 6.79 20.11 10.35
N GLU A 48 7.66 20.02 11.36
CA GLU A 48 8.48 21.13 11.86
C GLU A 48 9.41 21.71 10.78
N TYR A 49 10.04 20.84 10.01
CA TYR A 49 10.97 21.25 8.95
C TYR A 49 10.36 21.28 7.55
N GLY A 50 9.05 21.02 7.43
CA GLY A 50 8.36 20.95 6.13
C GLY A 50 8.97 19.91 5.18
N LEU A 51 9.39 18.75 5.72
CA LEU A 51 10.08 17.73 4.93
C LEU A 51 9.13 17.08 3.93
N THR A 52 9.57 16.99 2.69
CA THR A 52 8.86 16.23 1.66
C THR A 52 9.21 14.74 1.74
N PRO A 53 8.31 13.83 1.33
CA PRO A 53 8.62 12.40 1.23
C PRO A 53 9.90 12.12 0.42
N GLU A 54 10.16 12.90 -0.63
CA GLU A 54 11.35 12.77 -1.47
C GLU A 54 12.64 13.07 -0.72
N GLN A 55 12.61 13.98 0.27
CA GLN A 55 13.76 14.28 1.12
C GLN A 55 13.98 13.20 2.19
N VAL A 56 12.91 12.56 2.67
CA VAL A 56 12.97 11.53 3.72
C VAL A 56 13.33 10.15 3.15
N PHE A 57 12.73 9.78 2.03
CA PHE A 57 12.86 8.44 1.42
C PHE A 57 13.75 8.42 0.16
N GLY A 58 14.21 9.60 -0.29
CA GLY A 58 14.93 9.77 -1.53
C GLY A 58 14.03 9.83 -2.76
N ALA A 59 14.59 10.31 -3.88
CA ALA A 59 13.89 10.26 -5.16
C ALA A 59 13.69 8.80 -5.59
N ARG A 60 12.44 8.38 -5.83
CA ARG A 60 12.14 7.11 -6.50
C ARG A 60 12.78 7.11 -7.90
N ARG A 61 13.99 6.56 -8.03
CA ARG A 61 14.57 6.20 -9.34
C ARG A 61 13.73 5.05 -9.91
N GLY A 62 12.70 5.38 -10.68
CA GLY A 62 12.02 4.44 -11.57
C GLY A 62 10.51 4.29 -11.37
N ARG A 63 9.74 5.19 -11.98
CA ARG A 63 8.75 4.83 -13.02
C ARG A 63 8.26 6.10 -13.71
N ARG A 64 8.80 6.38 -14.91
CA ARG A 64 8.05 7.15 -15.90
C ARG A 64 6.75 6.38 -16.10
N GLY A 65 5.64 6.93 -15.61
CA GLY A 65 4.40 6.17 -15.42
C GLY A 65 3.77 6.39 -14.06
N GLN A 66 4.19 7.40 -13.29
CA GLN A 66 3.29 8.01 -12.32
C GLN A 66 2.01 8.36 -13.10
N GLN A 67 0.94 7.63 -12.80
CA GLN A 67 -0.40 7.96 -13.24
C GLN A 67 -0.59 9.42 -12.91
N VAL A 68 -0.47 10.27 -13.92
CA VAL A 68 -1.19 11.54 -13.93
C VAL A 68 -2.60 11.12 -13.55
N HIS A 69 -3.06 11.57 -12.39
CA HIS A 69 -4.48 11.63 -12.09
C HIS A 69 -5.06 12.50 -13.20
N ALA A 70 -5.35 11.87 -14.34
CA ALA A 70 -5.99 12.51 -15.46
C ALA A 70 -7.35 12.87 -14.90
N SER A 71 -7.55 14.16 -14.63
CA SER A 71 -8.85 14.73 -14.29
C SER A 71 -9.91 14.03 -15.13
N PRO A 72 -11.05 13.59 -14.54
CA PRO A 72 -12.07 12.85 -15.27
C PRO A 72 -12.40 13.62 -16.54
N THR A 73 -11.92 13.11 -17.67
CA THR A 73 -12.03 13.83 -18.92
C THR A 73 -13.46 13.64 -19.39
N VAL A 74 -14.16 14.76 -19.60
CA VAL A 74 -15.53 14.75 -20.09
C VAL A 74 -15.61 13.80 -21.30
N PRO A 75 -16.53 12.82 -21.28
CA PRO A 75 -16.63 11.88 -22.38
C PRO A 75 -16.98 12.64 -23.66
N LYS A 76 -16.18 12.47 -24.71
CA LYS A 76 -16.38 13.11 -26.02
C LYS A 76 -17.18 12.20 -26.96
N TYR A 77 -17.05 10.89 -26.78
CA TYR A 77 -17.68 9.88 -27.60
C TYR A 77 -18.49 8.89 -26.76
N ARG A 78 -19.60 8.36 -27.32
CA ARG A 78 -20.46 7.35 -26.72
C ARG A 78 -20.82 6.27 -27.73
N ASP A 79 -20.77 5.01 -27.30
CA ASP A 79 -21.26 3.88 -28.08
C ASP A 79 -22.80 3.87 -28.10
N PRO A 80 -23.46 3.97 -29.27
CA PRO A 80 -24.92 3.92 -29.37
C PRO A 80 -25.51 2.57 -28.94
N LYS A 81 -24.72 1.49 -28.92
CA LYS A 81 -25.21 0.16 -28.56
C LYS A 81 -25.14 -0.13 -27.07
N THR A 82 -24.02 0.19 -26.43
CA THR A 82 -23.76 -0.18 -25.02
C THR A 82 -23.80 1.02 -24.07
N GLY A 83 -23.78 2.24 -24.62
CA GLY A 83 -23.66 3.46 -23.81
C GLY A 83 -22.26 3.71 -23.26
N ALA A 84 -21.26 2.86 -23.56
CA ALA A 84 -19.88 3.05 -23.13
C ALA A 84 -19.32 4.38 -23.67
N THR A 85 -18.56 5.10 -22.83
CA THR A 85 -18.04 6.42 -23.19
C THR A 85 -16.52 6.44 -23.31
N TRP A 86 -15.99 7.31 -24.16
CA TRP A 86 -14.56 7.54 -24.32
C TRP A 86 -14.25 9.03 -24.46
N SER A 87 -13.24 9.49 -23.74
CA SER A 87 -12.84 10.91 -23.75
C SER A 87 -12.03 11.32 -24.97
N GLY A 88 -11.66 10.38 -25.84
CA GLY A 88 -10.75 10.63 -26.97
C GLY A 88 -9.26 10.59 -26.61
N ARG A 89 -8.92 10.33 -25.34
CA ARG A 89 -7.54 10.10 -24.87
C ARG A 89 -7.31 8.62 -24.55
N GLY A 90 -6.08 8.15 -24.78
CA GLY A 90 -5.68 6.77 -24.49
C GLY A 90 -6.02 5.78 -25.61
N ARG A 91 -6.05 4.49 -25.28
CA ARG A 91 -6.33 3.40 -26.23
C ARG A 91 -7.72 3.54 -26.83
N GLU A 92 -7.79 3.59 -28.16
CA GLU A 92 -9.05 3.67 -28.88
C GLU A 92 -9.92 2.41 -28.64
N PRO A 93 -11.18 2.56 -28.21
CA PRO A 93 -12.08 1.44 -27.99
C PRO A 93 -12.47 0.73 -29.29
N GLY A 94 -12.73 -0.58 -29.21
CA GLY A 94 -13.10 -1.41 -30.36
C GLY A 94 -14.40 -0.98 -31.06
N TRP A 95 -15.30 -0.27 -30.38
CA TRP A 95 -16.55 0.21 -30.97
C TRP A 95 -16.34 1.41 -31.92
N ILE A 96 -15.27 2.21 -31.73
CA ILE A 96 -14.83 3.29 -32.64
C ILE A 96 -13.82 2.79 -33.66
N LYS A 97 -12.91 1.89 -33.24
CA LYS A 97 -11.74 1.49 -34.04
C LYS A 97 -12.09 1.13 -35.47
N GLY A 98 -11.47 1.82 -36.44
CA GLY A 98 -11.69 1.62 -37.88
C GLY A 98 -12.99 2.23 -38.44
N LYS A 99 -13.73 3.03 -37.67
CA LYS A 99 -14.95 3.74 -38.10
C LYS A 99 -14.77 5.26 -38.00
N LYS A 100 -15.64 6.00 -38.68
CA LYS A 100 -15.73 7.47 -38.56
C LYS A 100 -16.14 7.86 -37.14
N ARG A 101 -15.28 8.61 -36.45
CA ARG A 101 -15.41 8.99 -35.03
C ARG A 101 -16.61 9.91 -34.78
N GLU A 102 -16.97 10.69 -35.80
CA GLU A 102 -18.05 11.68 -35.79
C GLU A 102 -19.40 11.03 -35.47
N ARG A 103 -19.58 9.76 -35.83
CA ARG A 103 -20.81 8.99 -35.57
C ARG A 103 -21.05 8.69 -34.09
N PHE A 104 -20.03 8.84 -33.27
CA PHE A 104 -20.06 8.53 -31.85
C PHE A 104 -19.94 9.78 -30.98
N LEU A 105 -19.87 10.98 -31.57
CA LEU A 105 -19.75 12.22 -30.82
C LEU A 105 -20.99 12.43 -29.94
N ILE A 106 -20.76 12.74 -28.68
CA ILE A 106 -21.81 13.25 -27.81
C ILE A 106 -22.07 14.69 -28.23
N GLN A 107 -23.26 14.97 -28.76
CA GLN A 107 -23.71 16.34 -28.96
C GLN A 107 -24.00 16.93 -27.57
N GLN A 108 -23.32 18.03 -27.22
CA GLN A 108 -23.62 18.81 -26.02
C GLN A 108 -24.81 19.72 -26.27
#